data_AF-A0A2C6L4P7-F1
#
_entry.id   AF-A0A2C6L4P7-F1
#
_cell.length_a   1.000
_cell.length_b   1.000
_cell.length_c   1.000
_cell.angle_alpha   90.00
_cell.angle_beta   90.00
_cell.angle_gamma   90.00
#
_symmetry.space_group_name_H-M   'P 1'
#
loop_
_entity.id
_entity.type
_entity.pdbx_description
1 polymer ?
#
loop_
_entity_poly.entity_id
_entity_poly.type
_entity_poly.pdbx_seq_one_letter_code
_entity_poly.pdbx_strand_id
1 'polypeptide(L)'
;MTCLKADLLILAGVICLSLVQRGKTKTPARVMALVMTVLMVAVAFIAVPISSMNTLTAAQDITAKLNPNKLDAEIEKIAEIKPVLLFSPKCPACKEVTEALAKLDPKGEKWQPVQSSGEAQEGVKYLKEKGYAGEVSYHRYAGGVPVLIIKQNGKITTIYGKENIIKAVTAPAK
;
A
#
# COMPACT_ATOMS: atom_id res chain seq x y z
N MET A 1 30.05 33.92 -3.33
CA MET A 1 28.72 34.49 -3.69
C MET A 1 28.70 35.08 -5.11
N THR A 2 29.59 34.65 -6.00
CA THR A 2 29.76 35.17 -7.38
C THR A 2 29.23 34.21 -8.44
N CYS A 3 29.13 32.90 -8.16
CA CYS A 3 28.60 31.93 -9.12
C CYS A 3 27.11 32.14 -9.44
N LEU A 4 26.28 32.43 -8.44
CA LEU A 4 24.84 32.66 -8.64
C LEU A 4 24.56 33.86 -9.57
N LYS A 5 25.43 34.88 -9.53
CA LYS A 5 25.30 36.09 -10.36
C LYS A 5 25.73 35.84 -11.81
N ALA A 6 26.73 34.98 -12.03
CA ALA A 6 27.15 34.57 -13.36
C ALA A 6 26.06 33.72 -14.04
N ASP A 7 25.46 32.77 -13.32
CA ASP A 7 24.38 31.93 -13.86
C ASP A 7 23.14 32.75 -14.23
N LEU A 8 22.77 33.75 -13.42
CA LEU A 8 21.62 34.61 -13.71
C LEU A 8 21.82 35.47 -14.96
N LEU A 9 23.05 35.97 -15.18
CA LEU A 9 23.40 36.78 -16.34
C LEU A 9 23.45 35.95 -17.62
N ILE A 10 23.93 34.71 -17.52
CA ILE A 10 23.91 33.76 -18.64
C ILE A 10 22.46 33.42 -19.02
N LEU A 11 21.59 33.14 -18.03
CA LEU A 11 20.18 32.84 -18.27
C LEU A 11 19.46 34.02 -18.93
N ALA A 12 19.68 35.24 -18.44
CA ALA A 12 19.09 36.46 -19.01
C ALA A 12 19.58 36.72 -20.44
N GLY A 13 20.88 36.48 -20.71
CA GLY A 13 21.45 36.59 -22.06
C GLY A 13 20.81 35.61 -23.05
N VAL A 14 20.61 34.35 -22.64
CA VAL A 14 19.96 33.32 -23.47
C VAL A 14 18.50 33.69 -23.75
N ILE A 15 17.76 34.20 -22.76
CA ILE A 15 16.36 34.60 -22.93
C ILE A 15 16.23 35.81 -23.87
N CYS A 16 17.10 36.82 -23.72
CA CYS A 16 17.14 37.98 -24.60
C CYS A 16 17.51 37.60 -26.04
N LEU A 17 18.50 36.73 -26.25
CA LEU A 17 18.84 36.20 -27.57
C LEU A 17 17.69 35.40 -28.19
N SER A 18 16.95 34.64 -27.37
CA SER A 18 15.77 33.88 -27.81
C SER A 18 14.63 34.79 -28.30
N LEU A 19 14.45 35.95 -27.67
CA LEU A 19 13.42 36.92 -28.05
C LEU A 19 13.83 37.76 -29.27
N VAL A 20 15.11 38.13 -29.39
CA VAL A 20 15.64 38.87 -30.54
C VAL A 20 15.62 38.02 -31.82
N GLN A 21 15.85 36.71 -31.74
CA GLN A 21 15.70 35.81 -32.89
C GLN A 21 14.24 35.55 -33.31
N ARG A 22 13.25 35.95 -32.51
CA ARG A 22 11.82 35.72 -32.79
C ARG A 22 11.28 36.56 -33.96
N GLY A 23 12.07 37.50 -34.48
CA GLY A 23 11.71 38.36 -35.61
C GLY A 23 11.91 37.77 -37.01
N LYS A 24 12.64 36.66 -37.19
CA LYS A 24 12.83 36.06 -38.52
C LYS A 24 13.30 34.60 -38.43
N THR A 25 12.54 33.72 -39.10
CA THR A 25 12.79 32.27 -39.36
C THR A 25 12.33 31.27 -38.29
N LYS A 26 11.42 30.37 -38.70
CA LYS A 26 10.76 29.31 -37.90
C LYS A 26 11.59 28.02 -37.77
N THR A 27 12.82 28.00 -38.25
CA THR A 27 13.69 26.82 -38.34
C THR A 27 14.60 26.55 -37.12
N PRO A 28 15.14 27.54 -36.36
CA PRO A 28 16.10 27.25 -35.30
C PRO A 28 15.44 26.68 -34.02
N ALA A 29 14.15 26.91 -33.80
CA ALA A 29 13.43 26.43 -32.61
C ALA A 29 13.29 24.89 -32.57
N ARG A 30 13.14 24.24 -33.73
CA ARG A 30 13.06 22.76 -33.79
C ARG A 30 14.41 22.09 -33.55
N VAL A 31 15.50 22.73 -34.00
CA VAL A 31 16.86 22.20 -33.82
C VAL A 31 17.28 22.30 -32.35
N MET A 32 16.98 23.41 -31.68
CA MET A 32 17.27 23.60 -30.26
C MET A 32 16.47 22.65 -29.35
N ALA A 33 15.21 22.37 -29.67
CA ALA A 33 14.40 21.43 -28.91
C ALA A 33 14.98 20.01 -28.95
N LEU A 34 15.47 19.58 -30.13
CA LEU A 34 16.07 18.27 -30.34
C LEU A 34 17.36 18.09 -29.52
N VAL A 35 18.22 19.10 -29.51
CA VAL A 35 19.47 19.09 -28.74
C VAL A 35 19.20 19.02 -27.24
N MET A 36 18.21 19.76 -26.72
CA MET A 36 17.82 19.71 -25.30
C MET A 36 17.25 18.35 -24.88
N THR A 37 16.44 17.70 -25.72
CA THR A 37 15.94 16.34 -25.42
C THR A 37 17.06 15.29 -25.41
N VAL A 38 18.02 15.35 -26.33
CA VAL A 38 19.15 14.42 -26.36
C VAL A 38 20.05 14.59 -25.14
N LEU A 39 20.27 15.83 -24.70
CA LEU A 39 21.03 16.13 -23.48
C LEU A 39 20.34 15.61 -22.21
N MET A 40 19.02 15.77 -22.09
CA MET A 40 18.26 15.24 -20.93
C MET A 40 18.30 13.71 -20.87
N VAL A 41 18.21 13.02 -22.01
CA VAL A 41 18.32 11.55 -22.07
C VAL A 41 19.73 11.10 -21.69
N ALA A 42 20.78 11.77 -22.18
CA ALA A 42 22.16 11.45 -21.84
C ALA A 42 22.47 11.63 -20.34
N VAL A 43 21.96 12.68 -19.70
CA VAL A 43 22.13 12.90 -18.25
C VAL A 43 21.37 11.84 -17.43
N ALA A 44 20.22 11.36 -17.90
CA ALA A 44 19.48 10.28 -17.23
C ALA A 44 20.24 8.94 -17.24
N PHE A 45 21.06 8.66 -18.27
CA PHE A 45 21.88 7.45 -18.30
C PHE A 45 23.13 7.51 -17.42
N ILE A 46 23.64 8.72 -17.12
CA ILE A 46 24.87 8.89 -16.32
C ILE A 46 24.54 9.05 -14.81
N ALA A 47 23.36 9.61 -14.48
CA ALA A 47 22.95 9.85 -13.08
C ALA A 47 22.26 8.65 -12.41
N VAL A 48 21.86 7.61 -13.16
CA VAL A 48 21.21 6.43 -12.59
C VAL A 48 22.22 5.28 -12.54
N PRO A 49 22.61 4.78 -11.36
CA PRO A 49 23.45 3.60 -11.28
C PRO A 49 22.69 2.41 -11.87
N ILE A 50 23.27 1.75 -12.87
CA ILE A 50 22.81 0.46 -13.42
C ILE A 50 23.15 -0.63 -12.38
N SER A 51 22.47 -0.59 -11.25
CA SER A 51 22.58 -1.58 -10.16
C SER A 51 21.19 -2.14 -9.85
N SER A 52 20.39 -2.46 -10.87
CA SER A 52 19.11 -3.14 -10.65
C SER A 52 18.68 -4.07 -11.79
N MET A 53 19.62 -4.52 -12.62
CA MET A 53 19.35 -5.52 -13.66
C MET A 53 19.48 -6.96 -13.13
N ASN A 54 18.93 -7.23 -11.94
CA ASN A 54 18.75 -8.59 -11.39
C ASN A 54 17.27 -8.89 -11.04
N THR A 55 16.32 -8.07 -11.48
CA THR A 55 14.89 -8.19 -11.11
C THR A 55 14.03 -8.94 -12.13
N LEU A 56 14.61 -9.73 -13.03
CA LEU A 56 13.84 -10.58 -13.95
C LEU A 56 13.51 -11.97 -13.38
N THR A 57 14.20 -12.42 -12.34
CA THR A 57 13.92 -13.71 -11.67
C THR A 57 12.99 -13.60 -10.46
N ALA A 58 12.82 -12.41 -9.87
CA ALA A 58 11.86 -12.17 -8.77
C ALA A 58 10.43 -11.88 -9.27
N ALA A 59 10.26 -11.52 -10.54
CA ALA A 59 8.95 -11.25 -11.12
C ALA A 59 8.13 -12.52 -11.36
N GLN A 60 8.77 -13.66 -11.67
CA GLN A 60 8.06 -14.91 -11.91
C GLN A 60 7.43 -15.51 -10.65
N ASP A 61 8.02 -15.28 -9.47
CA ASP A 61 7.48 -15.79 -8.20
C ASP A 61 6.35 -14.91 -7.62
N ILE A 62 6.27 -13.64 -8.04
CA ILE A 62 5.20 -12.72 -7.61
C ILE A 62 3.93 -12.90 -8.46
N THR A 63 4.04 -13.27 -9.74
CA THR A 63 2.85 -13.57 -10.57
C THR A 63 2.09 -14.82 -10.13
N ALA A 64 2.72 -15.78 -9.45
CA ALA A 64 2.03 -16.96 -8.92
C ALA A 64 1.24 -16.66 -7.63
N LYS A 65 1.57 -15.57 -6.91
CA LYS A 65 1.01 -15.24 -5.60
C LYS A 65 -0.06 -14.15 -5.60
N LEU A 66 -0.37 -13.58 -6.76
CA LEU A 66 -1.39 -12.53 -6.92
C LEU A 66 -2.59 -13.08 -7.70
N ASN A 67 -3.25 -14.11 -7.16
CA ASN A 67 -4.66 -14.28 -7.46
C ASN A 67 -5.44 -13.50 -6.39
N PRO A 68 -5.88 -12.26 -6.65
CA PRO A 68 -6.62 -11.45 -5.66
C PRO A 68 -7.94 -12.10 -5.23
N ASN A 69 -8.38 -13.17 -5.91
CA ASN A 69 -9.57 -13.95 -5.55
C ASN A 69 -9.28 -15.18 -4.70
N LYS A 70 -8.01 -15.52 -4.42
CA LYS A 70 -7.68 -16.66 -3.56
C LYS A 70 -7.28 -16.14 -2.19
N LEU A 71 -8.14 -16.39 -1.21
CA LEU A 71 -7.78 -16.16 0.18
C LEU A 71 -6.54 -17.01 0.52
N ASP A 72 -5.63 -16.44 1.30
CA ASP A 72 -4.41 -17.15 1.67
C ASP A 72 -4.76 -18.40 2.50
N ALA A 73 -4.09 -19.52 2.24
CA ALA A 73 -4.36 -20.81 2.88
C ALA A 73 -4.19 -20.72 4.41
N GLU A 74 -3.33 -19.82 4.89
CA GLU A 74 -3.13 -19.56 6.31
C GLU A 74 -4.36 -18.91 6.95
N ILE A 75 -4.95 -17.90 6.30
CA ILE A 75 -6.19 -17.26 6.78
C ILE A 75 -7.35 -18.25 6.72
N GLU A 76 -7.41 -19.07 5.66
CA GLU A 76 -8.43 -20.12 5.54
C GLU A 76 -8.37 -21.12 6.69
N LYS A 77 -7.18 -21.57 7.06
CA LYS A 77 -6.98 -22.53 8.17
C LYS A 77 -7.44 -21.96 9.51
N ILE A 78 -7.15 -20.69 9.77
CA ILE A 78 -7.63 -20.02 10.99
C ILE A 78 -9.16 -19.88 10.96
N ALA A 79 -9.73 -19.53 9.79
CA ALA A 79 -11.15 -19.36 9.59
C ALA A 79 -11.97 -20.65 9.74
N GLU A 80 -11.34 -21.83 9.70
CA GLU A 80 -11.99 -23.13 9.98
C GLU A 80 -12.38 -23.28 11.47
N ILE A 81 -11.64 -22.63 12.37
CA ILE A 81 -11.85 -22.74 13.81
C ILE A 81 -12.84 -21.68 14.30
N LYS A 82 -12.61 -20.43 13.89
CA LYS A 82 -13.45 -19.29 14.27
C LYS A 82 -13.35 -18.15 13.24
N PRO A 83 -14.35 -17.26 13.17
CA PRO A 83 -14.31 -16.08 12.32
C PRO A 83 -13.02 -15.27 12.45
N VAL A 84 -12.41 -14.91 11.31
CA VAL A 84 -11.17 -14.13 11.25
C VAL A 84 -11.47 -12.69 10.92
N LEU A 85 -11.08 -11.77 11.79
CA LEU A 85 -11.11 -10.34 11.52
C LEU A 85 -9.75 -9.89 10.99
N LEU A 86 -9.68 -9.52 9.71
CA LEU A 86 -8.52 -8.84 9.16
C LEU A 86 -8.63 -7.34 9.45
N PHE A 87 -7.59 -6.79 10.05
CA PHE A 87 -7.54 -5.38 10.43
C PHE A 87 -6.13 -4.80 10.27
N SER A 88 -6.04 -3.47 10.24
CA SER A 88 -4.75 -2.76 10.32
C SER A 88 -4.82 -1.72 11.45
N PRO A 89 -3.77 -1.58 12.29
CA PRO A 89 -3.70 -0.52 13.31
C PRO A 89 -3.84 0.89 12.72
N LYS A 90 -3.44 1.08 11.46
CA LYS A 90 -3.46 2.36 10.74
C LYS A 90 -4.76 2.61 9.98
N CYS A 91 -5.72 1.67 10.02
CA CYS A 91 -7.01 1.76 9.34
C CYS A 91 -8.05 2.45 10.24
N PRO A 92 -8.56 3.64 9.87
CA PRO A 92 -9.53 4.37 10.70
C PRO A 92 -10.84 3.60 10.91
N ALA A 93 -11.35 2.95 9.85
CA ALA A 93 -12.57 2.13 9.91
C ALA A 93 -12.44 0.93 10.84
N CYS A 94 -11.21 0.45 11.08
CA CYS A 94 -10.93 -0.69 11.94
C CYS A 94 -11.05 -0.34 13.43
N LYS A 95 -10.96 0.94 13.79
CA LYS A 95 -10.98 1.40 15.19
C LYS A 95 -12.25 0.99 15.92
N GLU A 96 -13.40 1.38 15.37
CA GLU A 96 -14.68 1.12 16.02
C GLU A 96 -15.03 -0.37 16.08
N VAL A 97 -14.65 -1.12 15.03
CA VAL A 97 -14.89 -2.56 14.95
C VAL A 97 -14.07 -3.31 15.98
N THR A 98 -12.75 -3.06 16.02
CA THR A 98 -11.86 -3.75 16.96
C THR A 98 -12.15 -3.39 18.42
N GLU A 99 -12.53 -2.13 18.70
CA GLU A 99 -12.93 -1.71 20.03
C GLU A 99 -14.24 -2.38 20.48
N ALA A 100 -15.25 -2.44 19.62
CA ALA A 100 -16.51 -3.11 19.93
C ALA A 100 -16.32 -4.61 20.17
N LEU A 101 -15.55 -5.29 19.31
CA LEU A 101 -15.30 -6.72 19.44
C LEU A 101 -14.42 -7.06 20.66
N ALA A 102 -13.40 -6.25 20.97
CA ALA A 102 -12.59 -6.42 22.17
C ALA A 102 -13.41 -6.26 23.46
N LYS A 103 -14.40 -5.36 23.48
CA LYS A 103 -15.32 -5.19 24.62
C LYS A 103 -16.28 -6.37 24.78
N LEU A 104 -16.77 -6.93 23.68
CA LEU A 104 -17.72 -8.04 23.68
C LEU A 104 -17.07 -9.39 23.98
N ASP A 105 -15.84 -9.58 23.50
CA ASP A 105 -15.07 -10.81 23.66
C ASP A 105 -13.59 -10.48 23.89
N PRO A 106 -13.23 -10.07 25.13
CA PRO A 106 -11.87 -9.64 25.46
C PRO A 106 -10.86 -10.79 25.40
N LYS A 107 -11.30 -12.05 25.49
CA LYS A 107 -10.42 -13.22 25.44
C LYS A 107 -10.23 -13.76 24.02
N GLY A 108 -11.07 -13.34 23.06
CA GLY A 108 -11.01 -13.80 21.67
C GLY A 108 -11.47 -15.24 21.50
N GLU A 109 -12.47 -15.68 22.25
CA GLU A 109 -13.03 -17.03 22.15
C GLU A 109 -13.87 -17.21 20.87
N LYS A 110 -14.51 -16.14 20.39
CA LYS A 110 -15.47 -16.16 19.27
C LYS A 110 -14.87 -15.67 17.95
N TRP A 111 -13.72 -15.02 17.98
CA TRP A 111 -13.08 -14.47 16.78
C TRP A 111 -11.56 -14.45 16.89
N GLN A 112 -10.87 -14.38 15.74
CA GLN A 112 -9.42 -14.22 15.66
C GLN A 112 -9.05 -12.91 14.98
N PRO A 113 -8.37 -11.97 15.66
CA PRO A 113 -7.75 -10.84 15.00
C PRO A 113 -6.50 -11.28 14.22
N VAL A 114 -6.43 -10.85 12.97
CA VAL A 114 -5.27 -11.01 12.11
C VAL A 114 -4.87 -9.64 11.56
N GLN A 115 -3.69 -9.18 11.93
CA GLN A 115 -3.14 -7.93 11.43
C GLN A 115 -2.72 -8.10 9.96
N SER A 116 -3.28 -7.27 9.08
CA SER A 116 -3.09 -7.35 7.63
C SER A 116 -1.88 -6.57 7.08
N SER A 117 -1.41 -5.56 7.83
CA SER A 117 -0.35 -4.64 7.38
C SER A 117 0.34 -3.94 8.55
N GLY A 118 1.53 -3.39 8.30
CA GLY A 118 2.37 -2.75 9.33
C GLY A 118 3.35 -3.73 9.97
N GLU A 119 3.93 -3.34 11.11
CA GLU A 119 4.86 -4.19 11.85
C GLU A 119 4.12 -5.19 12.73
N ALA A 120 4.55 -6.45 12.80
CA ALA A 120 3.80 -7.53 13.44
C ALA A 120 3.42 -7.31 14.92
N GLN A 121 4.18 -6.46 15.64
CA GLN A 121 3.89 -6.13 17.05
C GLN A 121 2.90 -4.96 17.21
N GLU A 122 2.66 -4.17 16.16
CA GLU A 122 1.73 -3.03 16.22
C GLU A 122 0.30 -3.49 16.52
N GLY A 123 -0.16 -4.58 15.90
CA GLY A 123 -1.50 -5.13 16.10
C GLY A 123 -1.72 -5.66 17.52
N VAL A 124 -0.71 -6.32 18.09
CA VAL A 124 -0.75 -6.81 19.48
C VAL A 124 -0.91 -5.64 20.45
N LYS A 125 -0.07 -4.60 20.32
CA LYS A 125 -0.15 -3.41 21.17
C LYS A 125 -1.51 -2.70 20.99
N TYR A 126 -1.92 -2.50 19.74
CA TYR A 126 -3.16 -1.82 19.38
C TYR A 126 -4.42 -2.48 19.96
N LEU A 127 -4.47 -3.82 20.00
CA LEU A 127 -5.59 -4.56 20.57
C LEU A 127 -5.51 -4.64 22.10
N LYS A 128 -4.32 -4.79 22.68
CA LYS A 128 -4.12 -4.73 24.14
C LYS A 128 -4.60 -3.41 24.73
N GLU A 129 -4.31 -2.29 24.07
CA GLU A 129 -4.80 -0.96 24.47
C GLU A 129 -6.34 -0.84 24.48
N LYS A 130 -7.05 -1.74 23.78
CA LYS A 130 -8.52 -1.80 23.74
C LYS A 130 -9.12 -2.83 24.70
N GLY A 131 -8.29 -3.46 25.53
CA GLY A 131 -8.72 -4.48 26.48
C GLY A 131 -8.81 -5.89 25.93
N TYR A 132 -8.30 -6.14 24.72
CA TYR A 132 -8.20 -7.49 24.17
C TYR A 132 -6.96 -8.20 24.71
N ALA A 133 -7.16 -9.37 25.30
CA ALA A 133 -6.14 -10.22 25.92
C ALA A 133 -5.89 -11.52 25.15
N GLY A 134 -6.66 -11.79 24.09
CA GLY A 134 -6.48 -12.98 23.25
C GLY A 134 -5.25 -12.92 22.36
N GLU A 135 -5.04 -13.99 21.60
CA GLU A 135 -3.97 -14.06 20.60
C GLU A 135 -4.28 -13.13 19.41
N VAL A 136 -3.23 -12.51 18.87
CA VAL A 136 -3.27 -11.70 17.64
C VAL A 136 -2.26 -12.31 16.68
N SER A 137 -2.72 -12.68 15.50
CA SER A 137 -1.85 -13.22 14.45
C SER A 137 -1.48 -12.12 13.46
N TYR A 138 -0.40 -12.30 12.71
CA TYR A 138 0.01 -11.38 11.66
C TYR A 138 0.04 -12.11 10.33
N HIS A 139 -0.67 -11.58 9.33
CA HIS A 139 -0.64 -12.12 7.98
C HIS A 139 -0.83 -11.03 6.95
N ARG A 140 0.06 -10.90 5.98
CA ARG A 140 -0.05 -9.83 4.98
C ARG A 140 -1.27 -10.07 4.09
N TYR A 141 -2.18 -9.10 4.05
CA TYR A 141 -3.38 -9.18 3.22
C TYR A 141 -3.56 -7.89 2.40
N ALA A 142 -3.79 -8.06 1.09
CA ALA A 142 -3.84 -6.96 0.14
C ALA A 142 -5.25 -6.34 -0.05
N GLY A 143 -6.31 -7.00 0.47
CA GLY A 143 -7.68 -6.51 0.34
C GLY A 143 -8.05 -5.42 1.36
N GLY A 144 -9.26 -4.87 1.20
CA GLY A 144 -9.81 -3.86 2.10
C GLY A 144 -10.07 -4.40 3.51
N VAL A 145 -9.75 -3.58 4.51
CA VAL A 145 -9.99 -3.85 5.95
C VAL A 145 -10.78 -2.68 6.58
N PRO A 146 -11.61 -2.90 7.61
CA PRO A 146 -11.82 -4.16 8.33
C PRO A 146 -12.72 -5.11 7.53
N VAL A 147 -12.41 -6.40 7.61
CA VAL A 147 -13.19 -7.45 6.97
C VAL A 147 -13.22 -8.70 7.85
N LEU A 148 -14.40 -9.30 7.98
CA LEU A 148 -14.58 -10.55 8.69
C LEU A 148 -14.71 -11.69 7.69
N ILE A 149 -13.93 -12.74 7.89
CA ILE A 149 -13.93 -13.95 7.07
C ILE A 149 -14.48 -15.08 7.91
N ILE A 150 -15.50 -15.73 7.40
CA ILE A 150 -16.13 -16.89 8.03
C ILE A 150 -16.05 -18.06 7.06
N LYS A 151 -15.50 -19.19 7.50
CA LYS A 151 -15.51 -20.44 6.74
C LYS A 151 -16.49 -21.40 7.40
N GLN A 152 -17.56 -21.75 6.70
CA GLN A 152 -18.58 -22.69 7.16
C GLN A 152 -18.87 -23.69 6.05
N ASN A 153 -18.82 -24.99 6.35
CA ASN A 153 -19.10 -26.07 5.40
C ASN A 153 -18.27 -25.95 4.09
N GLY A 154 -16.99 -25.58 4.20
CA GLY A 154 -16.10 -25.38 3.06
C GLY A 154 -16.37 -24.11 2.24
N LYS A 155 -17.39 -23.32 2.58
CA LYS A 155 -17.71 -22.04 1.94
C LYS A 155 -17.14 -20.89 2.74
N ILE A 156 -16.39 -20.01 2.06
CA ILE A 156 -15.87 -18.78 2.62
C ILE A 156 -16.87 -17.65 2.36
N THR A 157 -17.20 -16.92 3.41
CA THR A 157 -18.04 -15.71 3.36
C THR A 157 -17.24 -14.53 3.90
N THR A 158 -17.24 -13.44 3.15
CA THR A 158 -16.53 -12.21 3.48
C THR A 158 -17.55 -11.13 3.83
N ILE A 159 -17.44 -10.57 5.03
CA ILE A 159 -18.40 -9.60 5.59
C ILE A 159 -17.69 -8.27 5.82
N TYR A 160 -18.29 -7.21 5.29
CA TYR A 160 -17.85 -5.83 5.45
C TYR A 160 -18.90 -5.01 6.19
N GLY A 161 -18.47 -3.88 6.74
CA GLY A 161 -19.32 -2.96 7.50
C GLY A 161 -19.41 -3.32 8.97
N LYS A 162 -19.29 -2.31 9.83
CA LYS A 162 -19.20 -2.46 11.29
C LYS A 162 -20.35 -3.26 11.87
N GLU A 163 -21.58 -2.88 11.53
CA GLU A 163 -22.81 -3.46 12.07
C GLU A 163 -22.93 -4.95 11.69
N ASN A 164 -22.61 -5.28 10.43
CA ASN A 164 -22.65 -6.64 9.93
C ASN A 164 -21.58 -7.51 10.59
N ILE A 165 -20.37 -6.99 10.76
CA ILE A 165 -19.26 -7.71 11.40
C ILE A 165 -19.62 -8.02 12.86
N ILE A 166 -20.08 -7.03 13.62
CA ILE A 166 -20.43 -7.22 15.04
C ILE A 166 -21.59 -8.22 15.17
N LYS A 167 -22.62 -8.10 14.33
CA LYS A 167 -23.75 -9.03 14.31
C LYS A 167 -23.31 -10.46 13.98
N ALA A 168 -22.38 -10.64 13.05
CA ALA A 168 -21.90 -11.95 12.64
C ALA A 168 -21.08 -12.66 13.73
N VAL A 169 -20.22 -11.93 14.47
CA VAL A 169 -19.44 -12.49 15.58
C VAL A 169 -20.31 -12.80 16.81
N THR A 170 -21.40 -12.06 16.99
CA THR A 170 -22.31 -12.26 18.14
C THR A 170 -23.43 -13.26 17.88
N ALA A 171 -23.70 -13.58 16.62
CA ALA A 171 -24.70 -14.58 16.28
C ALA A 171 -24.27 -15.96 16.82
N PRO A 172 -25.19 -16.73 17.44
CA PRO A 172 -24.90 -18.09 17.84
C PRO A 172 -24.55 -18.92 16.59
N ALA A 173 -23.50 -19.74 16.68
CA ALA A 173 -23.19 -20.72 15.65
C ALA A 173 -24.43 -21.63 15.46
N LYS A 174 -24.97 -21.65 14.24
CA LYS A 174 -26.06 -22.54 13.85
C LYS A 174 -25.53 -23.93 13.53
#